data_AF-A0A099YFA1-F1
#
_entry.id   AF-A0A099YFA1-F1
#
_cell.length_a   1.000
_cell.length_b   1.000
_cell.length_c   1.000
_cell.angle_alpha   90.00
_cell.angle_beta   90.00
_cell.angle_gamma   90.00
#
_symmetry.space_group_name_H-M   'P 1'
#
loop_
_entity.id
_entity.type
_entity.pdbx_description
1 polymer ?
#
loop_
_entity_poly.entity_id
_entity_poly.type
_entity_poly.pdbx_seq_one_letter_code
_entity_poly.pdbx_strand_id
1 'polypeptide(L)'
;MSLSKEQAACLRLVQQDGKAAAREMYNSENKIFQDLYSNNFFNSNMGVVNGELEVVDLSLSAKGQKELSLYIENKRAEFKSNFVFPLLVSISSAIVGALITYLLMK
;
A
#
# COMPACT_ATOMS: atom_id res chain seq x y z
N MET A 1 3.08 9.09 10.12
CA MET A 1 3.67 7.80 10.50
C MET A 1 3.64 6.95 9.25
N SER A 2 4.74 6.34 8.83
CA SER A 2 4.74 5.52 7.61
C SER A 2 4.10 4.16 7.91
N LEU A 3 3.20 3.69 7.05
CA LEU A 3 2.60 2.36 7.17
C LEU A 3 3.63 1.26 6.92
N SER A 4 3.61 0.21 7.74
CA SER A 4 4.30 -1.04 7.43
C SER A 4 3.60 -1.78 6.28
N LYS A 5 4.28 -2.76 5.68
CA LYS A 5 3.72 -3.59 4.61
C LYS A 5 2.48 -4.37 5.10
N GLU A 6 2.54 -4.87 6.33
CA GLU A 6 1.48 -5.65 6.97
C GLU A 6 0.30 -4.75 7.35
N GLN A 7 0.57 -3.55 7.86
CA GLN A 7 -0.47 -2.55 8.11
C GLN A 7 -1.18 -2.15 6.82
N ALA A 8 -0.44 -1.86 5.74
CA ALA A 8 -1.01 -1.54 4.44
C ALA A 8 -1.83 -2.71 3.86
N ALA A 9 -1.38 -3.96 4.06
CA ALA A 9 -2.13 -5.15 3.65
C ALA A 9 -3.47 -5.27 4.40
N CYS A 10 -3.46 -5.03 5.71
CA CYS A 10 -4.67 -5.02 6.54
C CYS A 10 -5.68 -3.95 6.06
N LEU A 11 -5.21 -2.72 5.81
CA LEU A 11 -6.07 -1.64 5.30
C LEU A 11 -6.65 -1.97 3.91
N ARG A 12 -5.87 -2.60 3.02
CA ARG A 12 -6.36 -3.06 1.71
C ARG A 12 -7.42 -4.14 1.83
N LEU A 13 -7.27 -5.06 2.78
CA LEU A 13 -8.23 -6.14 2.98
C LEU A 13 -9.60 -5.57 3.38
N VAL A 14 -9.63 -4.62 4.31
CA VAL A 14 -10.87 -3.88 4.66
C VAL A 14 -11.44 -3.12 3.46
N GLN A 15 -10.58 -2.52 2.62
CA GLN A 15 -11.03 -1.79 1.44
C GLN A 15 -11.65 -2.68 0.35
N GLN A 16 -11.13 -3.90 0.17
CA GLN A 16 -11.50 -4.81 -0.92
C GLN A 16 -12.63 -5.77 -0.56
N ASP A 17 -12.56 -6.40 0.60
CA ASP A 17 -13.47 -7.49 1.00
C ASP A 17 -14.73 -6.96 1.72
N GLY A 18 -14.75 -5.67 2.03
CA GLY A 18 -15.92 -4.97 2.56
C GLY A 18 -16.27 -5.34 4.01
N LYS A 19 -17.52 -5.06 4.37
CA LYS A 19 -17.98 -4.97 5.76
C LYS A 19 -17.90 -6.28 6.54
N ALA A 20 -18.10 -7.42 5.87
CA ALA A 20 -18.13 -8.74 6.50
C ALA A 20 -16.73 -9.19 6.98
N ALA A 21 -15.73 -9.12 6.10
CA ALA A 21 -14.34 -9.45 6.45
C ALA A 21 -13.77 -8.48 7.49
N ALA A 22 -14.17 -7.21 7.40
CA ALA A 22 -13.79 -6.18 8.36
C ALA A 22 -14.34 -6.43 9.77
N ARG A 23 -15.56 -6.98 9.87
CA ARG A 23 -16.16 -7.44 11.13
C ARG A 23 -15.43 -8.65 11.71
N GLU A 24 -15.08 -9.64 10.89
CA GLU A 24 -14.29 -10.80 11.34
C GLU A 24 -12.93 -10.37 11.91
N MET A 25 -12.25 -9.42 11.25
CA MET A 25 -10.99 -8.88 11.75
C MET A 25 -11.15 -8.14 13.07
N TYR A 26 -12.25 -7.42 13.27
CA TYR A 26 -12.54 -6.76 14.56
C TYR A 26 -12.66 -7.75 15.70
N ASN A 27 -13.32 -8.89 15.46
CA ASN A 27 -13.49 -9.96 16.43
C ASN A 27 -12.26 -10.86 16.57
N SER A 28 -11.22 -10.65 15.75
CA SER A 28 -9.98 -11.41 15.81
C SER A 28 -8.96 -10.79 16.78
N GLU A 29 -8.09 -11.62 17.36
CA GLU A 29 -6.93 -11.16 18.16
C GLU A 29 -5.79 -10.57 17.29
N ASN A 30 -6.10 -10.10 16.08
CA ASN A 30 -5.10 -9.55 15.17
C ASN A 30 -4.57 -8.23 15.71
N LYS A 31 -3.35 -8.28 16.28
CA LYS A 31 -2.68 -7.12 16.87
C LYS A 31 -2.48 -5.95 15.91
N ILE A 32 -2.28 -6.22 14.61
CA ILE A 32 -2.10 -5.17 13.60
C ILE A 32 -3.43 -4.44 13.38
N PHE A 33 -4.52 -5.18 13.29
CA PHE A 33 -5.85 -4.59 13.18
C PHE A 33 -6.20 -3.75 14.41
N GLN A 34 -5.98 -4.28 15.61
CA GLN A 34 -6.27 -3.58 16.87
C GLN A 34 -5.43 -2.29 17.04
N ASP A 35 -4.17 -2.32 16.62
CA ASP A 35 -3.31 -1.12 16.57
C ASP A 35 -3.87 -0.08 15.61
N LEU A 36 -4.20 -0.48 14.38
CA LEU A 36 -4.77 0.43 13.37
C LEU A 36 -6.13 1.00 13.82
N TYR A 37 -6.97 0.18 14.44
CA TYR A 37 -8.26 0.60 15.00
C TYR A 37 -8.08 1.64 16.11
N SER A 38 -7.20 1.36 17.08
CA SER A 38 -6.87 2.29 18.18
C SER A 38 -6.28 3.61 17.67
N ASN A 39 -5.64 3.60 16.50
CA ASN A 39 -5.06 4.77 15.84
C ASN A 39 -6.02 5.48 14.87
N ASN A 40 -7.33 5.18 14.90
CA ASN A 40 -8.38 5.79 14.08
C ASN A 40 -8.19 5.62 12.56
N PHE A 41 -7.62 4.48 12.13
CA PHE A 41 -7.56 4.14 10.70
C PHE A 41 -8.89 3.59 10.15
N PHE A 42 -9.81 3.22 11.04
CA PHE A 42 -11.12 2.70 10.71
C PHE A 42 -12.24 3.55 11.30
N ASN A 43 -13.38 3.57 10.62
CA ASN A 43 -14.66 3.98 11.16
C ASN A 43 -15.48 2.72 11.41
N SER A 44 -16.08 2.61 12.60
CA SER A 44 -16.99 1.53 12.96
C SER A 44 -18.36 2.08 13.31
N ASN A 45 -19.40 1.34 12.91
CA ASN A 45 -20.75 1.56 13.41
C ASN A 45 -21.17 0.35 14.22
N MET A 46 -21.64 0.62 15.44
CA MET A 46 -22.21 -0.40 16.31
C MET A 46 -23.72 -0.51 16.04
N GLY A 47 -24.24 -1.71 16.17
CA GLY A 47 -25.65 -2.02 16.01
C GLY A 47 -26.02 -3.22 16.87
N VAL A 48 -27.32 -3.40 17.09
CA VAL A 48 -27.81 -4.58 17.82
C VAL A 48 -28.16 -5.66 16.81
N VAL A 49 -27.51 -6.80 16.93
CA VAL A 49 -27.74 -8.00 16.10
C VAL A 49 -28.04 -9.15 17.05
N ASN A 50 -29.19 -9.81 16.86
CA ASN A 50 -29.65 -10.90 17.73
C ASN A 50 -29.67 -10.58 19.24
N GLY A 51 -29.88 -9.31 19.60
CA GLY A 51 -29.92 -8.86 21.00
C GLY A 51 -28.55 -8.50 21.59
N GLU A 52 -27.47 -8.64 20.83
CA GLU A 52 -26.12 -8.29 21.25
C GLU A 52 -25.60 -7.06 20.50
N LEU A 53 -24.80 -6.24 21.19
CA LEU A 53 -24.17 -5.07 20.58
C LEU A 53 -22.92 -5.50 19.81
N GLU A 54 -22.95 -5.35 18.48
CA GLU A 54 -21.89 -5.79 17.58
C GLU A 54 -21.49 -4.69 16.59
N VAL A 55 -20.29 -4.80 16.03
CA VAL A 55 -19.89 -3.98 14.87
C VAL A 55 -20.65 -4.48 13.64
N VAL A 56 -21.50 -3.63 13.06
CA VAL A 56 -22.30 -3.93 11.86
C VAL A 56 -21.67 -3.36 10.59
N ASP A 57 -20.85 -2.33 10.72
CA ASP A 57 -20.14 -1.73 9.60
C ASP A 57 -18.74 -1.34 10.05
N LEU A 58 -17.74 -1.64 9.21
CA LEU A 58 -16.38 -1.20 9.41
C LEU A 58 -15.79 -0.80 8.06
N SER A 59 -15.28 0.43 8.00
CA SER A 59 -14.74 1.04 6.79
C SER A 59 -13.45 1.80 7.10
N LEU A 60 -12.68 2.11 6.07
CA LEU A 60 -11.50 2.97 6.24
C LEU A 60 -11.94 4.39 6.59
N SER A 61 -11.35 4.96 7.64
CA SER A 61 -11.49 6.39 7.95
C SER A 61 -10.80 7.24 6.87
N ALA A 62 -11.08 8.54 6.84
CA ALA A 62 -10.37 9.46 5.95
C ALA A 62 -8.84 9.40 6.14
N LYS A 63 -8.38 9.21 7.39
CA LYS A 63 -6.97 8.98 7.71
C LYS A 63 -6.47 7.68 7.11
N GLY A 64 -7.20 6.58 7.31
CA GLY A 64 -6.83 5.27 6.77
C GLY A 64 -6.74 5.25 5.25
N GLN A 65 -7.67 5.89 4.56
CA GLN A 65 -7.64 6.04 3.11
C GLN A 65 -6.43 6.86 2.65
N LYS A 66 -6.19 8.01 3.26
CA LYS A 66 -5.08 8.90 2.91
C LYS A 66 -3.72 8.20 3.06
N GLU A 67 -3.48 7.58 4.21
CA GLU A 67 -2.20 6.92 4.50
C GLU A 67 -1.98 5.71 3.57
N LEU A 68 -3.05 4.95 3.29
CA LEU A 68 -2.96 3.84 2.33
C LEU A 68 -2.63 4.33 0.91
N SER A 69 -3.26 5.43 0.46
CA SER A 69 -2.95 6.04 -0.84
C SER A 69 -1.50 6.51 -0.92
N LEU A 70 -1.00 7.18 0.12
CA LEU A 70 0.40 7.63 0.19
C LEU A 70 1.38 6.45 0.16
N TYR A 71 1.09 5.36 0.87
CA TYR A 71 1.91 4.15 0.82
C TYR A 71 1.99 3.57 -0.60
N ILE A 72 0.86 3.48 -1.31
CA ILE A 72 0.79 2.96 -2.69
C ILE A 72 1.56 3.88 -3.65
N GLU A 73 1.40 5.19 -3.52
CA GLU A 73 2.10 6.17 -4.35
C GLU A 73 3.62 6.11 -4.16
N ASN A 74 4.08 6.08 -2.91
CA ASN A 74 5.51 5.94 -2.59
C ASN A 74 6.10 4.67 -3.18
N LYS A 75 5.40 3.53 -3.06
CA LYS A 75 5.85 2.28 -3.68
C LYS A 75 5.89 2.37 -5.20
N ARG A 76 4.92 3.02 -5.83
CA ARG A 76 4.93 3.25 -7.29
C ARG A 76 6.10 4.13 -7.72
N ALA A 77 6.43 5.16 -6.95
CA ALA A 77 7.57 6.04 -7.20
C ALA A 77 8.92 5.30 -7.06
N GLU A 78 9.06 4.43 -6.05
CA GLU A 78 10.22 3.54 -5.89
C GLU A 78 10.42 2.65 -7.13
N PHE A 79 9.35 2.04 -7.65
CA PHE A 79 9.41 1.24 -8.89
C PHE A 79 9.80 2.08 -10.11
N LYS A 80 9.23 3.29 -10.26
CA LYS A 80 9.53 4.16 -11.39
C LYS A 80 10.99 4.64 -11.37
N SER A 81 11.52 4.99 -10.20
CA SER A 81 12.93 5.37 -10.00
C SER A 81 13.89 4.23 -10.36
N ASN A 82 13.59 3.00 -9.91
CA ASN A 82 14.44 1.84 -10.18
C ASN A 82 14.48 1.43 -11.67
N PHE A 83 13.49 1.83 -12.47
CA PHE A 83 13.48 1.59 -13.92
C PHE A 83 14.28 2.62 -14.74
N VAL A 84 14.55 3.82 -14.22
CA VAL A 84 15.34 4.84 -14.94
C VAL A 84 16.83 4.51 -14.92
N PHE A 85 17.32 3.85 -13.87
CA PHE A 85 18.73 3.46 -13.73
C PHE A 85 19.26 2.55 -14.85
N PRO A 86 18.62 1.43 -15.22
CA PRO A 86 19.12 0.58 -16.32
C PRO A 86 19.04 1.24 -17.70
N LEU A 87 18.11 2.18 -17.92
CA LEU A 87 17.98 2.86 -19.21
C LEU A 87 19.16 3.81 -19.48
N LEU A 88 19.65 4.50 -18.45
CA LEU A 88 20.81 5.42 -18.55
C LEU A 88 22.14 4.67 -18.81
N VAL A 89 22.31 3.47 -18.24
CA VAL A 89 23.48 2.62 -18.47
C VAL A 89 23.49 2.03 -19.90
N SER A 90 22.32 1.80 -20.48
CA SER A 90 22.20 1.29 -21.86
C SER A 90 22.51 2.35 -22.92
N ILE A 91 22.20 3.62 -22.69
CA ILE A 91 22.51 4.71 -23.63
C ILE A 91 24.02 5.03 -23.64
N SER A 92 24.65 5.00 -22.47
CA SER A 92 26.08 5.29 -22.34
C SER A 92 26.96 4.21 -22.99
N SER A 93 26.57 2.93 -22.93
CA SER A 93 27.28 1.85 -23.62
C SER A 93 27.14 1.92 -25.15
N ALA A 94 25.98 2.34 -25.67
CA ALA A 94 25.77 2.50 -27.11
C ALA A 94 26.60 3.65 -27.72
N ILE A 95 26.72 4.78 -27.00
CA ILE A 95 27.51 5.93 -27.46
C ILE A 95 29.00 5.59 -27.48
N VAL A 96 29.50 4.90 -26.44
CA VAL A 96 30.91 4.48 -26.39
C VAL A 96 31.22 3.46 -27.50
N GLY A 97 30.33 2.50 -27.75
CA GLY A 97 30.49 1.53 -28.84
C GLY A 97 30.58 2.19 -30.22
N ALA A 98 29.68 3.12 -30.53
CA ALA A 98 29.68 3.85 -31.81
C ALA A 98 30.94 4.72 -31.99
N LEU A 99 31.45 5.33 -30.91
CA LEU A 99 32.67 6.15 -30.96
C LEU A 99 33.93 5.30 -31.25
N ILE A 100 34.02 4.10 -30.66
CA ILE A 100 35.13 3.17 -30.88
C ILE A 100 35.12 2.67 -32.33
N THR A 101 33.96 2.28 -32.86
CA THR A 101 33.84 1.82 -34.26
C THR A 101 34.20 2.93 -35.25
N TYR A 102 33.78 4.17 -34.98
CA TYR A 102 34.13 5.32 -35.83
C TYR A 102 35.63 5.63 -35.84
N LEU A 103 36.31 5.50 -34.69
CA LEU A 103 37.76 5.71 -34.58
C LEU A 103 38.59 4.60 -35.23
N LEU A 104 38.09 3.36 -35.28
CA LEU A 104 38.79 2.23 -35.92
C LEU A 104 38.61 2.17 -37.44
N MET A 105 37.59 2.84 -38.00
CA MET A 105 37.33 2.89 -39.44
C MET A 105 37.99 4.07 -40.15
N LYS A 106 38.84 4.83 -39.46
CA LYS A 106 39.60 5.97 -39.98
C LYS A 106 41.10 5.67 -39.97
#